data_AF-A0AA40X388-F1
#
_entry.id   AF-A0AA40X388-F1
#
_cell.length_a   1.000
_cell.length_b   1.000
_cell.length_c   1.000
_cell.angle_alpha   90.00
_cell.angle_beta   90.00
_cell.angle_gamma   90.00
#
_symmetry.space_group_name_H-M   'P 1'
#
loop_
_entity.id
_entity.type
_entity.pdbx_description
1 polymer ?
#
loop_
_entity_poly.entity_id
_entity_poly.type
_entity_poly.pdbx_seq_one_letter_code
_entity_poly.pdbx_strand_id
1 'polypeptide(L)'
;MPTLRRLGEFPRIDIKDTQVQASVKIDDGCDHTARIIWAMNNKRRMSTGLSIERPDAPKVAPVKIEPIKKPRKRGYRVVEKAIGAV
;
A
#
# COMPACT_ATOMS: atom_id res chain seq x y z
N MET A 1 42.51 14.65 4.76
CA MET A 1 41.51 14.50 5.85
C MET A 1 40.14 14.87 5.29
N PRO A 2 39.25 13.92 4.95
CA PRO A 2 37.90 14.26 4.52
C PRO A 2 37.03 14.51 5.76
N THR A 3 36.43 15.69 5.86
CA THR A 3 35.51 16.06 6.94
C THR A 3 34.21 15.27 6.81
N LEU A 4 33.85 14.54 7.88
CA LEU A 4 32.58 13.84 8.02
C LEU A 4 31.42 14.82 7.80
N ARG A 5 30.64 14.62 6.74
CA ARG A 5 29.39 15.34 6.52
C ARG A 5 28.46 15.01 7.67
N ARG A 6 28.14 16.01 8.49
CA ARG A 6 27.12 15.96 9.54
C ARG A 6 25.85 15.38 8.91
N LEU A 7 25.48 14.15 9.29
CA LEU A 7 24.17 13.59 8.97
C LEU A 7 23.16 14.47 9.69
N GLY A 8 22.64 15.48 8.98
CA GLY A 8 21.59 16.35 9.49
C GLY A 8 20.41 15.48 9.90
N GLU A 9 19.82 15.81 11.05
CA GLU A 9 18.59 15.21 11.53
C GLU A 9 17.56 15.27 10.40
N PHE A 10 17.11 14.11 9.91
CA PHE A 10 16.04 14.08 8.93
C PHE A 10 14.82 14.75 9.55
N PRO A 11 14.29 15.83 8.97
CA PRO A 11 13.12 16.49 9.53
C PRO A 11 12.00 15.46 9.62
N ARG A 12 11.34 15.37 10.79
CA ARG A 12 10.11 14.58 10.91
C ARG A 12 9.07 15.22 10.01
N ILE A 13 8.78 14.56 8.90
CA ILE A 13 7.79 15.01 7.92
C ILE A 13 6.40 14.63 8.45
N ASP A 14 5.49 15.59 8.49
CA ASP A 14 4.10 15.31 8.86
C ASP A 14 3.39 14.60 7.70
N ILE A 15 2.98 13.35 7.94
CA ILE A 15 2.27 12.51 6.98
C ILE A 15 0.86 13.07 6.69
N LYS A 16 0.35 13.95 7.57
CA LYS A 16 -0.92 14.66 7.37
C LYS A 16 -0.78 15.93 6.54
N ASP A 17 0.43 16.34 6.18
CA ASP A 17 0.63 17.48 5.30
C ASP A 17 0.06 17.16 3.89
N THR A 18 -0.73 18.11 3.39
CA THR A 18 -1.38 18.04 2.08
C THR A 18 -0.37 17.87 0.93
N GLN A 19 0.81 18.47 1.03
CA GLN A 19 1.86 18.34 0.00
C GLN A 19 2.47 16.92 -0.02
N VAL A 20 2.56 16.29 1.15
CA VAL A 20 3.07 14.91 1.30
C VAL A 20 2.04 13.91 0.77
N GLN A 21 0.76 14.08 1.11
CA GLN A 21 -0.32 13.23 0.60
C GLN A 21 -0.51 13.33 -0.92
N ALA A 22 -0.26 14.50 -1.51
CA ALA A 22 -0.35 14.71 -2.95
C ALA A 22 0.80 14.04 -3.73
N SER A 23 1.94 13.79 -3.09
CA SER A 23 3.15 13.27 -3.74
C SER A 23 3.37 11.78 -3.50
N VAL A 24 2.83 11.23 -2.42
CA VAL A 24 3.10 9.87 -1.96
C VAL A 24 1.80 9.11 -1.74
N LYS A 25 1.77 7.87 -2.22
CA LYS A 25 0.77 6.89 -1.80
C LYS A 25 1.26 6.25 -0.50
N ILE A 26 0.55 6.54 0.59
CA ILE A 26 0.80 5.98 1.91
C ILE A 26 -0.12 4.76 2.05
N ASP A 27 0.46 3.57 2.06
CA ASP A 27 -0.26 2.32 2.31
C ASP A 27 0.17 1.79 3.68
N ASP A 28 -0.79 1.66 4.59
CA ASP A 28 -0.59 1.06 5.92
C ASP A 28 -0.54 -0.47 5.87
N GLY A 29 -0.76 -1.05 4.67
CA GLY A 29 -0.64 -2.47 4.38
C GLY A 29 -1.53 -3.33 5.26
N CYS A 30 -2.60 -2.76 5.80
CA CYS A 30 -3.52 -3.43 6.69
C CYS A 30 -4.48 -4.30 5.87
N ASP A 31 -4.16 -5.59 5.74
CA ASP A 31 -4.97 -6.51 4.94
C ASP A 31 -6.21 -7.02 5.69
N HIS A 32 -7.35 -6.38 5.46
CA HIS A 32 -8.63 -6.75 6.08
C HIS A 32 -9.38 -7.88 5.37
N THR A 33 -8.84 -8.43 4.26
CA THR A 33 -9.56 -9.37 3.40
C THR A 33 -10.14 -10.57 4.15
N ALA A 34 -9.33 -11.21 5.00
CA ALA A 34 -9.77 -12.38 5.77
C ALA A 34 -10.97 -12.08 6.68
N ARG A 35 -10.99 -10.90 7.32
CA ARG A 35 -12.11 -10.48 8.18
C ARG A 35 -13.35 -10.10 7.38
N ILE A 36 -13.19 -9.49 6.21
CA ILE A 36 -14.30 -9.18 5.31
C ILE A 36 -14.96 -10.48 4.84
N ILE A 37 -14.15 -11.44 4.35
CA ILE A 37 -14.64 -12.76 3.91
C ILE A 37 -15.34 -13.50 5.06
N TRP A 38 -14.76 -13.46 6.26
CA TRP A 38 -15.40 -14.03 7.44
C TRP A 38 -16.77 -13.41 7.69
N ALA A 39 -16.87 -12.07 7.73
CA ALA A 39 -18.13 -11.37 7.95
C ALA A 39 -19.18 -11.69 6.87
N MET A 40 -18.78 -11.73 5.60
CA MET A 40 -19.66 -12.11 4.48
C MET A 40 -20.25 -13.51 4.65
N ASN A 41 -19.47 -14.46 5.17
CA ASN A 41 -19.90 -15.84 5.40
C ASN A 41 -20.72 -16.06 6.68
N ASN A 42 -21.08 -15.00 7.42
CA ASN A 42 -21.76 -15.17 8.72
C ASN A 42 -23.09 -15.91 8.60
N LYS A 43 -23.96 -15.52 7.65
CA LYS A 43 -25.26 -16.19 7.45
C LYS A 43 -25.13 -17.67 7.12
N ARG A 44 -24.18 -18.03 6.24
CA ARG A 44 -23.88 -19.43 5.90
C ARG A 44 -23.47 -20.22 7.14
N ARG A 45 -22.58 -19.65 7.96
CA ARG A 45 -22.09 -20.29 9.19
C ARG A 45 -23.23 -20.52 10.19
N MET A 46 -24.12 -19.56 10.36
CA MET A 46 -25.32 -19.71 11.21
C MET A 46 -26.26 -20.81 10.69
N SER A 47 -26.53 -20.87 9.39
CA SER A 47 -27.42 -21.88 8.81
C SER A 47 -26.86 -23.30 8.88
N THR A 48 -25.54 -23.45 8.78
CA THR A 48 -24.86 -24.76 8.84
C THR A 48 -24.48 -25.14 10.28
N GLY A 49 -24.71 -24.26 11.26
CA GLY A 49 -24.29 -24.48 12.66
C GLY A 49 -22.78 -24.47 12.87
N LEU A 50 -22.01 -23.90 11.94
CA LEU A 50 -20.54 -23.85 12.02
C LEU A 50 -20.08 -22.64 12.84
N SER A 51 -19.42 -22.88 13.97
CA SER A 51 -18.75 -21.84 14.74
C SER A 51 -17.27 -21.76 14.36
N ILE A 52 -16.94 -20.89 13.42
CA ILE A 52 -15.56 -20.61 13.03
C ILE A 52 -15.11 -19.34 13.74
N GLU A 53 -13.98 -19.43 14.44
CA GLU A 53 -13.37 -18.31 15.13
C GLU A 53 -13.10 -17.13 14.19
N ARG A 54 -13.18 -15.93 14.73
CA ARG A 54 -12.92 -14.71 13.95
C ARG A 54 -11.43 -14.61 13.67
N PRO A 55 -11.01 -14.38 12.42
CA PRO A 55 -9.61 -14.11 12.11
C PRO A 55 -9.07 -12.95 12.94
N ASP A 56 -7.80 -13.08 13.34
CA ASP A 56 -7.08 -12.05 14.08
C ASP A 56 -7.14 -10.69 13.37
N ALA A 57 -6.93 -9.62 14.15
CA ALA A 57 -6.85 -8.30 13.56
C ALA A 57 -5.61 -8.26 12.65
N PRO A 58 -5.74 -7.73 11.42
CA PRO A 58 -4.57 -7.52 10.59
C PRO A 58 -3.56 -6.70 11.35
N LYS A 59 -2.32 -7.18 11.37
CA LYS A 59 -1.19 -6.44 11.91
C LYS A 59 -0.88 -5.34 10.90
N VAL A 60 -0.92 -4.09 11.35
CA VAL A 60 -0.53 -2.93 10.53
C VAL A 60 0.88 -3.18 10.03
N ALA A 61 1.04 -3.22 8.71
CA ALA A 61 2.35 -3.39 8.10
C ALA A 61 3.18 -2.12 8.32
N PRO A 62 4.52 -2.20 8.29
CA PRO A 62 5.33 -0.99 8.23
C PRO A 62 4.88 -0.13 7.04
N VAL A 63 4.62 1.15 7.30
CA VAL A 63 4.09 2.11 6.32
C VAL A 63 4.97 2.12 5.08
N LYS A 64 4.38 1.77 3.93
CA LYS A 64 5.07 1.86 2.63
C LYS A 64 4.78 3.23 2.02
N ILE A 65 5.85 3.98 1.81
CA ILE A 65 5.84 5.32 1.20
C ILE A 65 6.32 5.14 -0.23
N GLU A 66 5.38 5.11 -1.18
CA GLU A 66 5.70 5.06 -2.60
C GLU A 66 5.36 6.39 -3.29
N PRO A 67 6.26 6.93 -4.13
CA PRO A 67 5.93 8.13 -4.91
C PRO A 67 4.80 7.83 -5.89
N ILE A 68 3.82 8.72 -5.98
CA ILE A 68 2.73 8.60 -6.95
C ILE A 68 3.31 8.78 -8.36
N LYS A 69 3.48 7.66 -9.07
CA LYS A 69 3.90 7.68 -10.48
C LYS A 69 2.72 8.12 -11.33
N LYS A 70 2.93 9.13 -12.18
CA LYS A 70 1.93 9.53 -13.18
C LYS A 70 1.60 8.32 -14.07
N PRO A 71 0.31 8.02 -14.31
CA PRO A 71 -0.05 6.94 -15.22
C PRO A 71 0.52 7.26 -16.61
N ARG A 72 1.29 6.34 -17.18
CA ARG A 72 1.79 6.47 -18.55
C ARG A 72 0.60 6.44 -19.51
N LYS A 73 0.57 7.35 -20.50
CA LYS A 73 -0.48 7.37 -21.54
C LYS A 73 -0.52 6.01 -22.25
N ARG A 74 -1.72 5.52 -22.56
CA ARG A 74 -1.95 4.19 -23.18
C ARG A 74 -1.10 3.94 -24.43
N GLY A 75 -0.84 4.98 -25.22
CA GLY A 75 0.00 4.92 -26.43
C GLY A 75 1.50 4.69 -26.19
N TYR A 76 2.02 5.00 -24.99
CA TYR A 76 3.45 4.83 -24.68
C TYR A 76 3.84 3.34 -24.61
N ARG A 77 2.93 2.49 -24.12
CA ARG A 77 3.12 1.03 -24.08
C ARG A 77 3.16 0.41 -25.48
N VAL A 78 2.41 0.99 -26.43
CA VAL A 78 2.39 0.55 -27.83
C VAL A 78 3.72 0.88 -28.50
N VAL A 79 4.26 2.07 -28.23
CA VAL A 79 5.56 2.52 -28.74
C VAL A 79 6.72 1.73 -28.13
N GLU A 80 6.74 1.47 -26.81
CA GLU A 80 7.76 0.60 -26.19
C GLU A 80 7.73 -0.83 -26.76
N LYS A 81 6.53 -1.39 -27.01
CA LYS A 81 6.38 -2.72 -27.62
C LYS A 81 6.82 -2.75 -29.09
N ALA A 82 6.71 -1.63 -29.79
CA ALA A 82 7.16 -1.47 -31.18
C ALA A 82 8.68 -1.23 -31.28
N ILE A 83 9.27 -0.53 -30.31
CA ILE A 83 10.71 -0.21 -30.29
C ILE A 83 11.53 -1.37 -29.69
N GLY A 84 11.02 -2.06 -28.67
CA GLY A 84 11.68 -3.24 -28.09
C GLY A 84 11.54 -4.53 -28.92
N ALA A 85 11.08 -4.42 -30.16
CA ALA A 85 10.96 -5.51 -31.14
C ALA A 85 12.05 -5.45 -32.22
N VAL A 86 13.16 -4.73 -31.96
CA VAL A 86 14.38 -4.75 -32.79
C VAL A 86 15.55 -5.22 -31.93
#